data_AF-A0A7X8XRC6-F1
#
_entry.id   AF-A0A7X8XRC6-F1
#
_cell.length_a   1.000
_cell.length_b   1.000
_cell.length_c   1.000
_cell.angle_alpha   90.00
_cell.angle_beta   90.00
_cell.angle_gamma   90.00
#
_symmetry.space_group_name_H-M   'P 1'
#
loop_
_entity.id
_entity.type
_entity.pdbx_description
1 polymer ?
#
loop_
_entity_poly.entity_id
_entity_poly.type
_entity_poly.pdbx_seq_one_letter_code
_entity_poly.pdbx_strand_id
1 'polypeptide(L)' 'EGEFSHSERVFEEVGVGNVCDRAAMCSAGRNAELIVKKTVLHGVTVGIAQEKWSVVFE' A
#
# COMPACT_ATOMS: atom_id res chain seq x y z
N GLU A 1 -8.71 2.73 8.96
CA GLU A 1 -8.67 3.61 7.77
C GLU A 1 -7.24 4.12 7.61
N GLY A 2 -6.80 4.41 6.39
CA GLY A 2 -5.44 4.86 6.11
C GLY A 2 -5.43 5.80 4.90
N GLU A 3 -4.42 6.66 4.81
CA GLU A 3 -4.22 7.54 3.66
C GLU A 3 -3.58 6.75 2.50
N PHE A 4 -4.31 6.62 1.40
CA PHE A 4 -3.85 5.91 0.20
C PHE A 4 -3.98 6.81 -1.02
N SER A 5 -3.07 6.68 -1.98
CA SER A 5 -3.13 7.47 -3.21
C SER A 5 -4.36 7.08 -4.04
N HIS A 6 -5.26 8.03 -4.28
CA HIS A 6 -6.47 7.80 -5.09
C HIS A 6 -6.14 7.64 -6.58
N SER A 7 -7.04 6.99 -7.32
CA SER A 7 -6.95 6.73 -8.75
C SER A 7 -8.33 6.53 -9.34
N GLU A 8 -8.73 7.47 -10.20
CA GLU A 8 -10.04 7.44 -10.85
C GLU A 8 -10.22 6.17 -11.69
N ARG A 9 -9.23 5.82 -12.54
CA ARG A 9 -9.27 4.57 -13.31
C ARG A 9 -9.53 3.32 -12.45
N VAL A 10 -8.86 3.20 -11.29
CA VAL A 10 -9.05 2.04 -10.40
C VAL A 10 -10.41 2.11 -9.71
N PHE A 11 -10.89 3.31 -9.38
CA PHE A 11 -12.22 3.50 -8.84
C PHE A 11 -13.31 3.10 -9.85
N GLU A 12 -13.17 3.48 -11.12
CA GLU A 12 -14.10 3.11 -12.19
C GLU A 12 -14.13 1.60 -12.44
N GLU A 13 -12.96 0.94 -12.43
CA GLU A 13 -12.86 -0.50 -12.69
C GLU A 13 -13.27 -1.37 -11.48
N VAL A 14 -12.95 -0.95 -10.25
CA VAL A 14 -12.98 -1.81 -9.05
C VAL A 14 -13.82 -1.24 -7.90
N GLY A 15 -14.35 -0.02 -8.03
CA GLY A 15 -15.16 0.67 -7.00
C GLY A 15 -14.37 1.22 -5.82
N VAL A 16 -13.03 1.06 -5.82
CA VAL A 16 -12.13 1.58 -4.78
C VAL A 16 -10.99 2.36 -5.44
N GLY A 17 -10.64 3.54 -4.91
CA GLY A 17 -9.63 4.40 -5.54
C GLY A 17 -8.18 3.91 -5.41
N ASN A 18 -7.92 2.82 -4.69
CA ASN A 18 -6.58 2.26 -4.51
C ASN A 18 -6.69 0.78 -4.17
N VAL A 19 -5.87 -0.05 -4.81
CA VAL A 19 -5.78 -1.49 -4.51
C VAL A 19 -4.39 -1.86 -4.00
N CYS A 20 -3.32 -1.40 -4.67
CA CYS A 20 -1.95 -1.83 -4.35
C CYS A 20 -1.51 -1.48 -2.92
N ASP A 21 -1.77 -0.25 -2.45
CA ASP A 21 -1.32 0.17 -1.12
C ASP A 21 -2.15 -0.53 -0.03
N ARG A 22 -3.46 -0.68 -0.27
CA ARG A 22 -4.36 -1.41 0.63
C ARG A 22 -3.99 -2.87 0.74
N ALA A 23 -3.68 -3.51 -0.39
CA ALA A 23 -3.25 -4.91 -0.44
C ALA A 23 -1.90 -5.09 0.28
N ALA A 24 -0.93 -4.20 0.05
CA ALA A 24 0.35 -4.22 0.73
C ALA A 24 0.19 -4.09 2.26
N MET A 25 -0.59 -3.10 2.73
CA MET A 25 -0.86 -2.91 4.16
C MET A 25 -1.62 -4.08 4.78
N CYS A 26 -2.58 -4.65 4.05
CA CYS A 26 -3.31 -5.82 4.50
C CYS A 26 -2.37 -7.03 4.66
N SER A 27 -1.43 -7.22 3.73
CA SER A 27 -0.44 -8.29 3.77
C SER A 27 0.61 -8.08 4.87
N ALA A 28 1.05 -6.84 5.12
CA ALA A 28 2.08 -6.52 6.11
C ALA A 28 1.57 -6.56 7.56
N GLY A 29 0.25 -6.55 7.76
CA GLY A 29 -0.37 -6.78 9.06
C GLY A 29 -0.49 -5.55 9.96
N ARG A 30 -0.73 -5.80 11.26
CA ARG A 30 -1.02 -4.72 12.22
C ARG A 30 0.22 -3.86 12.46
N ASN A 31 0.00 -2.55 12.55
CA ASN A 31 1.04 -1.53 12.75
C ASN A 31 2.07 -1.48 11.61
N ALA A 32 1.79 -2.09 10.46
CA ALA A 32 2.60 -1.91 9.27
C ALA A 32 2.56 -0.44 8.79
N GLU A 33 3.57 -0.07 8.01
CA GLU A 33 3.70 1.27 7.43
C GLU A 33 3.95 1.19 5.93
N LEU A 34 3.33 2.07 5.15
CA LEU A 34 3.67 2.24 3.74
C LEU A 34 5.02 2.96 3.64
N ILE A 35 6.06 2.23 3.24
CA ILE A 35 7.39 2.80 3.00
C ILE A 35 7.53 3.35 1.58
N VAL A 36 6.69 2.88 0.64
CA VAL A 36 6.54 3.45 -0.70
C VAL A 36 5.06 3.52 -1.03
N LYS A 37 4.54 4.74 -1.22
CA LYS A 37 3.17 4.99 -1.71
C LYS A 37 3.03 4.53 -3.16
N LYS A 38 1.78 4.38 -3.63
CA LYS A 38 1.46 4.01 -5.02
C LYS A 38 2.35 4.72 -6.03
N THR A 39 3.13 3.92 -6.74
CA THR A 39 3.95 4.31 -7.87
C THR A 39 3.41 3.65 -9.14
N VAL A 40 3.30 4.42 -10.22
CA VAL A 40 2.76 3.94 -11.50
C VAL A 40 3.90 3.83 -12.51
N LEU A 41 4.05 2.67 -13.15
CA LEU A 41 5.02 2.45 -14.22
C LEU A 41 4.44 1.50 -15.27
N HIS A 42 4.44 1.93 -16.53
CA HIS A 42 3.95 1.13 -17.67
C HIS A 42 2.57 0.48 -17.46
N GLY A 43 1.63 1.20 -16.83
CA GLY A 43 0.27 0.71 -16.56
C GLY A 43 0.15 -0.22 -15.35
N VAL A 44 1.25 -0.51 -14.65
CA VAL A 44 1.27 -1.27 -13.39
C VAL A 44 1.42 -0.33 -12.21
N THR A 45 0.77 -0.65 -11.09
CA THR A 45 0.84 0.11 -9.85
C THR A 45 1.44 -0.72 -8.74
N VAL A 46 2.44 -0.17 -8.03
CA VAL A 46 3.12 -0.85 -6.92
C VAL A 46 3.09 0.04 -5.68
N GLY A 47 2.82 -0.56 -4.53
CA GLY A 47 3.00 0.02 -3.20
C GLY A 47 3.78 -0.96 -2.33
N ILE A 48 4.60 -0.47 -1.41
CA ILE A 48 5.42 -1.30 -0.53
C ILE A 48 5.07 -0.95 0.92
N ALA A 49 4.68 -1.97 1.68
CA ALA A 49 4.45 -1.87 3.11
C ALA A 49 5.48 -2.68 3.87
N GLN A 50 5.89 -2.18 5.03
CA GLN A 50 6.79 -2.85 5.95
C GLN A 50 6.02 -3.26 7.19
N GLU A 51 6.14 -4.51 7.61
CA GLU A 51 5.62 -4.95 8.91
C GLU A 51 6.35 -4.24 10.04
N LYS A 52 5.69 -4.05 11.18
CA LYS A 52 6.37 -3.53 12.36
C LYS A 52 7.32 -4.57 12.92
N TRP A 53 8.62 -4.32 12.86
CA TRP A 53 9.65 -5.16 13.44
C TRP A 53 10.74 -4.32 14.12
N SER A 54 11.44 -4.92 15.07
CA SER A 54 12.60 -4.33 15.74
C SER A 54 13.53 -5.42 16.24
N VAL A 55 14.83 -5.13 16.34
CA VAL A 55 15.82 -5.99 16.99
C VAL A 55 16.47 -5.26 18.16
N VAL A 56 16.85 -6.01 19.19
CA VAL A 56 17.61 -5.52 20.34
C VAL A 56 18.99 -6.16 20.27
N PHE A 57 20.04 -5.35 20.36
CA PHE A 57 21.42 -5.81 20.38
C PHE A 57 21.93 -5.85 21.82
N GLU A 58 22.73 -6.88 22.15
CA GLU A 58 23.47 -7.03 23.42
C GLU A 58 24.84 -6.34 23.35
#